data_AF-R7CHU5-F1
#
_entry.id   AF-R7CHU5-F1
#
_cell.length_a   1.000
_cell.length_b   1.000
_cell.length_c   1.000
_cell.angle_alpha   90.00
_cell.angle_beta   90.00
_cell.angle_gamma   90.00
#
_symmetry.space_group_name_H-M   'P 1'
#
loop_
_entity.id
_entity.type
_entity.pdbx_description
1 polymer ?
#
loop_
_entity_poly.entity_id
_entity_poly.type
_entity_poly.pdbx_seq_one_letter_code
_entity_poly.pdbx_strand_id
1 'polypeptide(L)'
;MQNTLEHLRALAQSGDYRRIPIKRDLLADFITPIEALRVLRAASTHCFLLESAEAEERWGRYTFLGLKPSLEFCCSGGVARIRKNIETDRETCEIFKVEHPSTVIRRIIAENKTPS
;
A
#
# COMPACT_ATOMS: atom_id res chain seq x y z
N MET A 1 -0.13 -19.43 0.62
CA MET A 1 0.14 -19.31 2.06
C MET A 1 -1.19 -19.11 2.75
N GLN A 2 -1.66 -20.14 3.46
CA GLN A 2 -2.85 -20.04 4.29
C GLN A 2 -2.41 -19.34 5.58
N ASN A 3 -2.80 -18.07 5.76
CA ASN A 3 -2.45 -17.28 6.93
C ASN A 3 -3.31 -17.70 8.13
N THR A 4 -2.98 -18.82 8.79
CA THR A 4 -3.66 -19.21 10.03
C THR A 4 -3.37 -18.20 11.13
N LEU A 5 -4.37 -17.92 11.99
CA LEU A 5 -4.25 -16.94 13.07
C LEU A 5 -3.06 -17.23 14.02
N GLU A 6 -2.77 -18.50 14.26
CA GLU A 6 -1.63 -18.93 15.08
C GLU A 6 -0.29 -18.55 14.44
N HIS A 7 -0.13 -18.76 13.13
CA HIS A 7 1.07 -18.37 12.41
C HIS A 7 1.26 -16.85 12.40
N LEU A 8 0.19 -16.09 12.21
CA LEU A 8 0.21 -14.63 12.28
C LEU A 8 0.63 -14.12 13.66
N ARG A 9 0.15 -14.77 14.73
CA ARG A 9 0.54 -14.44 16.11
C ARG A 9 2.02 -14.72 16.35
N ALA A 10 2.54 -15.84 15.87
CA ALA A 10 3.97 -16.16 15.97
C ALA A 10 4.84 -15.12 15.23
N LEU A 11 4.45 -14.75 14.00
CA LEU A 11 5.13 -13.67 13.26
C LEU A 11 5.08 -12.34 14.00
N ALA A 12 3.95 -11.97 14.59
CA ALA A 12 3.84 -10.74 15.37
C ALA A 12 4.72 -10.76 16.64
N GLN A 13 4.83 -11.92 17.32
CA GLN A 13 5.64 -12.09 18.53
C GLN A 13 7.15 -12.02 18.26
N SER A 14 7.61 -12.36 17.06
CA SER A 14 9.04 -12.24 16.69
C SER A 14 9.55 -10.80 16.81
N GLY A 15 8.68 -9.80 16.61
CA GLY A 15 9.06 -8.39 16.54
C GLY A 15 9.75 -7.98 15.24
N ASP A 16 10.00 -8.92 14.32
CA ASP A 16 10.73 -8.67 13.07
C ASP A 16 9.92 -7.85 12.05
N TYR A 17 8.58 -7.91 12.16
CA TYR A 17 7.67 -7.30 11.21
C TYR A 17 6.62 -6.43 11.90
N ARG A 18 6.45 -5.20 11.40
CA ARG A 18 5.38 -4.29 11.85
C ARG A 18 4.09 -4.46 11.06
N ARG A 19 4.16 -5.13 9.91
CA ARG A 19 3.04 -5.33 8.97
C ARG A 19 3.06 -6.76 8.47
N ILE A 20 1.90 -7.41 8.49
CA ILE A 20 1.74 -8.77 7.98
C ILE A 20 0.60 -8.76 6.96
N PRO A 21 0.86 -9.09 5.68
CA PRO A 21 -0.15 -9.06 4.64
C PRO A 21 -1.15 -10.21 4.83
N ILE A 22 -2.44 -9.88 4.80
CA ILE A 22 -3.52 -10.87 4.79
C ILE A 22 -4.14 -10.86 3.40
N LYS A 23 -4.26 -12.03 2.78
CA LYS A 23 -4.86 -12.19 1.47
C LYS A 23 -6.00 -13.20 1.50
N ARG A 24 -6.97 -12.98 0.62
CA ARG A 24 -8.07 -13.89 0.35
C ARG A 24 -8.39 -13.81 -1.13
N ASP A 25 -8.59 -14.96 -1.76
CA ASP A 25 -9.02 -15.05 -3.14
C ASP A 25 -10.55 -14.96 -3.18
N LEU A 26 -11.07 -14.16 -4.12
CA LEU A 26 -12.48 -13.90 -4.32
C LEU A 26 -12.83 -14.20 -5.78
N LEU A 27 -14.00 -14.79 -6.03
CA LEU A 27 -14.53 -14.93 -7.38
C LEU A 27 -14.97 -13.55 -7.88
N ALA A 28 -14.39 -13.11 -8.99
CA ALA A 28 -14.57 -11.74 -9.50
C ALA A 28 -14.99 -11.71 -10.98
N ASP A 29 -15.47 -12.83 -11.53
CA ASP A 29 -15.83 -13.00 -12.94
C ASP A 29 -16.87 -11.97 -13.43
N PHE A 30 -17.66 -11.40 -12.51
CA PHE A 30 -18.68 -10.39 -12.79
C PHE A 30 -18.28 -8.96 -12.38
N ILE A 31 -17.04 -8.73 -11.95
CA ILE A 31 -16.57 -7.44 -11.46
C ILE A 31 -15.46 -6.93 -12.37
N THR A 32 -15.74 -5.83 -13.07
CA THR A 32 -14.70 -5.13 -13.83
C THR A 32 -13.80 -4.29 -12.90
N PRO A 33 -12.53 -4.04 -13.27
CA PRO A 33 -11.65 -3.13 -12.55
C PRO A 33 -12.26 -1.77 -12.17
N ILE A 34 -13.01 -1.17 -13.09
CA ILE A 34 -13.61 0.15 -12.87
C ILE A 34 -14.79 0.10 -11.88
N GLU A 35 -15.57 -0.99 -11.88
CA GLU A 35 -16.63 -1.20 -10.88
C GLU A 35 -16.03 -1.40 -9.49
N ALA A 36 -14.97 -2.20 -9.38
CA ALA A 36 -14.23 -2.36 -8.14
C ALA A 36 -13.69 -1.00 -7.63
N LEU A 37 -13.08 -0.18 -8.50
CA LEU A 37 -12.62 1.16 -8.13
C LEU A 37 -13.76 2.05 -7.63
N ARG A 38 -14.93 2.03 -8.29
CA ARG A 38 -16.10 2.81 -7.86
C ARG A 38 -16.53 2.44 -6.44
N VAL A 39 -16.56 1.15 -6.12
CA VAL A 39 -16.88 0.67 -4.76
C VAL A 39 -15.84 1.16 -3.75
N LEU A 40 -14.54 1.07 -4.07
CA LEU A 40 -13.48 1.53 -3.17
C LEU A 40 -13.51 3.04 -2.93
N ARG A 41 -13.88 3.84 -3.93
CA ARG A 41 -14.03 5.30 -3.79
C ARG A 41 -15.16 5.71 -2.84
N ALA A 42 -16.15 4.84 -2.60
CA ALA A 42 -17.15 5.08 -1.55
C ALA A 42 -16.54 4.95 -0.14
N ALA A 43 -15.45 4.20 0.02
CA ALA A 43 -14.78 3.99 1.29
C ALA A 43 -13.64 4.99 1.58
N SER A 44 -13.00 5.57 0.57
CA SER A 44 -11.88 6.51 0.72
C SER A 44 -11.74 7.46 -0.47
N THR A 45 -11.33 8.69 -0.20
CA THR A 45 -10.99 9.65 -1.26
C THR A 45 -9.62 9.36 -1.86
N HIS A 46 -8.77 8.61 -1.15
CA HIS A 46 -7.41 8.27 -1.54
C HIS A 46 -7.36 6.85 -2.13
N CYS A 47 -7.77 6.72 -3.38
CA CYS A 47 -7.76 5.47 -4.14
C CYS A 47 -6.87 5.55 -5.39
N PHE A 48 -6.27 4.43 -5.80
CA PHE A 48 -5.54 4.32 -7.06
C PHE A 48 -5.87 3.02 -7.81
N LEU A 49 -5.67 3.06 -9.12
CA LEU A 49 -5.78 1.94 -10.06
C LEU A 49 -4.52 1.94 -10.92
N LEU A 50 -3.81 0.81 -10.96
CA LEU A 50 -2.68 0.58 -11.86
C LEU A 50 -3.01 -0.60 -12.74
N GLU A 51 -3.08 -0.40 -14.06
CA GLU A 51 -3.33 -1.46 -15.03
C GLU A 51 -2.10 -1.70 -15.89
N SER A 52 -1.85 -2.97 -16.19
CA SER A 52 -0.75 -3.36 -17.07
C SER A 52 -1.12 -3.04 -18.53
N ALA A 53 -0.28 -2.25 -19.20
CA ALA A 53 -0.47 -1.84 -20.58
C ALA A 53 0.46 -2.64 -21.54
N GLU A 54 0.47 -3.96 -21.46
CA GLU A 54 1.25 -4.79 -22.40
C GLU A 54 0.45 -5.12 -23.67
N ALA A 55 1.12 -4.99 -24.82
CA ALA A 55 0.57 -5.21 -26.15
C ALA A 55 0.67 -6.67 -26.63
N GLU A 56 1.51 -7.50 -26.01
CA GLU A 56 1.81 -8.87 -26.47
C GLU A 56 1.75 -9.88 -25.30
N GLU A 57 0.93 -10.92 -25.47
CA GLU A 57 0.40 -11.85 -24.46
C GLU A 57 1.42 -12.81 -23.83
N ARG A 58 2.52 -12.33 -23.25
CA ARG A 58 3.48 -13.23 -22.56
C ARG A 58 3.20 -13.39 -21.07
N TRP A 59 2.58 -12.39 -20.43
CA TRP A 59 2.18 -12.39 -19.03
C TRP A 59 0.74 -11.84 -18.94
N GLY A 60 -0.09 -12.41 -18.05
CA GLY A 60 -1.50 -12.00 -17.94
C GLY A 60 -1.66 -10.52 -17.59
N ARG A 61 -2.79 -9.91 -17.98
CA ARG A 61 -3.11 -8.53 -17.60
C ARG A 61 -3.39 -8.47 -16.09
N TYR A 62 -2.58 -7.71 -15.35
CA TYR A 62 -2.81 -7.44 -13.94
C TYR A 62 -3.33 -6.03 -13.72
N THR A 63 -4.29 -5.93 -12.81
CA THR A 63 -4.79 -4.67 -12.27
C THR A 63 -4.54 -4.66 -10.77
N PHE A 64 -3.95 -3.57 -10.27
CA PHE A 64 -3.79 -3.30 -8.84
C PHE A 64 -4.71 -2.15 -8.42
N LEU A 65 -5.52 -2.40 -7.42
CA LEU A 65 -6.38 -1.42 -6.77
C LEU A 65 -5.87 -1.19 -5.35
N GLY A 66 -5.77 0.07 -4.94
CA GLY A 66 -5.42 0.43 -3.57
C GLY A 66 -6.27 1.55 -3.03
N LEU A 67 -6.45 1.56 -1.71
CA LEU A 67 -7.21 2.57 -0.97
C LEU A 67 -6.59 2.80 0.41
N LYS A 68 -6.92 3.94 1.04
CA LYS A 68 -6.54 4.28 2.43
C LYS A 68 -5.06 4.01 2.74
N PRO A 69 -4.12 4.65 2.03
CA PRO A 69 -2.71 4.50 2.34
C PRO A 69 -2.43 4.98 3.76
N SER A 70 -1.78 4.13 4.56
CA SER A 70 -1.33 4.49 5.92
C SER A 70 -0.29 5.62 5.96
N LEU A 71 0.39 5.88 4.83
CA LEU A 71 1.46 6.85 4.70
C LEU A 71 1.47 7.43 3.26
N GLU A 72 1.62 8.74 3.14
CA GLU A 72 1.89 9.46 1.89
C GLU A 72 3.24 10.16 2.01
N PHE A 73 4.09 10.00 1.00
CA PHE A 73 5.36 10.71 0.89
C PHE A 73 5.35 11.56 -0.38
N CYS A 74 5.65 12.85 -0.24
CA CYS A 74 5.88 13.76 -1.34
C CYS A 74 7.21 14.48 -1.16
N CYS A 75 7.89 14.80 -2.25
CA CYS A 75 9.10 15.63 -2.22
C CYS A 75 9.09 16.58 -3.41
N SER A 76 9.23 17.88 -3.16
CA SER A 76 9.31 18.91 -4.19
C SER A 76 10.32 19.97 -3.78
N GLY A 77 11.21 20.38 -4.69
CA GLY A 77 12.21 21.42 -4.43
C GLY A 77 13.11 21.17 -3.21
N GLY A 78 13.47 19.91 -2.92
CA GLY A 78 14.28 19.55 -1.74
C GLY A 78 13.52 19.60 -0.41
N VAL A 79 12.19 19.75 -0.44
CA VAL A 79 11.32 19.70 0.74
C VAL A 79 10.47 18.44 0.69
N ALA A 80 10.67 17.57 1.68
CA ALA A 80 9.88 16.36 1.88
C ALA A 80 8.70 16.63 2.81
N ARG A 81 7.59 15.94 2.53
CA ARG A 81 6.39 15.88 3.36
C ARG A 81 5.99 14.43 3.54
N ILE A 82 5.83 14.00 4.80
CA ILE A 82 5.30 12.69 5.17
C ILE A 82 3.99 12.89 5.92
N ARG A 83 2.89 12.35 5.39
CA ARG A 83 1.63 12.21 6.13
C ARG A 83 1.48 10.77 6.58
N LYS A 84 1.02 10.53 7.81
CA LYS A 84 0.71 9.18 8.34
C LYS A 84 -0.69 9.16 8.94
N ASN A 85 -1.32 7.98 8.96
CA ASN A 85 -2.69 7.76 9.45
C ASN A 85 -3.72 8.66 8.76
N ILE A 86 -3.60 8.76 7.42
CA ILE A 86 -4.44 9.60 6.57
C ILE A 86 -5.91 9.18 6.71
N GLU A 87 -6.83 10.16 6.73
CA GLU A 87 -8.27 9.93 6.91
C GLU A 87 -8.62 9.28 8.27
N THR A 88 -7.84 9.57 9.33
CA THR A 88 -8.12 9.14 10.71
C THR A 88 -7.94 10.29 11.71
N ASP A 89 -8.48 10.15 12.92
CA ASP A 89 -8.32 11.14 14.00
C ASP A 89 -6.87 11.29 14.51
N ARG A 90 -5.94 10.45 14.03
CA ARG A 90 -4.52 10.45 14.42
C ARG A 90 -3.61 10.83 13.26
N GLU A 91 -4.14 11.55 12.28
CA GLU A 91 -3.34 12.02 11.14
C GLU A 91 -2.19 12.91 11.62
N THR A 92 -0.99 12.66 11.09
CA THR A 92 0.21 13.46 11.36
C THR A 92 0.83 13.92 10.05
N CYS A 93 1.49 15.09 10.06
CA CYS A 93 2.17 15.66 8.92
C CYS A 93 3.53 16.20 9.35
N GLU A 94 4.60 15.65 8.79
CA GLU A 94 5.98 16.06 9.03
C GLU A 94 6.54 16.69 7.74
N ILE A 95 7.15 17.88 7.85
CA ILE A 95 7.77 18.58 6.73
C ILE A 95 9.23 18.87 7.08
N PHE A 96 10.16 18.52 6.19
CA PHE A 96 11.60 18.70 6.43
C PHE A 96 12.39 18.84 5.13
N LYS A 97 13.57 19.45 5.20
CA LYS A 97 14.51 19.53 4.08
C LYS A 97 15.19 18.18 3.87
N VAL A 98 15.38 17.81 2.61
CA VAL A 98 16.07 16.58 2.22
C VAL A 98 16.93 16.84 0.99
N GLU A 99 18.17 16.34 1.00
CA GLU A 99 19.05 16.43 -0.17
C GLU A 99 18.62 15.45 -1.27
N HIS A 100 18.33 14.20 -0.89
CA HIS A 100 17.92 13.15 -1.81
C HIS A 100 16.70 12.37 -1.30
N PRO A 101 15.56 12.36 -2.03
CA PRO A 101 14.33 11.69 -1.58
C PRO A 101 14.49 10.16 -1.44
N SER A 102 15.45 9.57 -2.16
CA SER A 102 15.74 8.13 -2.11
C SER A 102 16.16 7.65 -0.71
N THR A 103 16.78 8.50 0.10
CA THR A 103 17.15 8.19 1.49
C THR A 103 15.90 7.96 2.35
N VAL A 104 14.90 8.83 2.19
CA VAL A 104 13.62 8.76 2.90
C VAL A 104 12.81 7.56 2.42
N ILE A 105 12.72 7.34 1.10
CA ILE A 105 12.01 6.19 0.52
C ILE A 105 12.61 4.87 1.05
N ARG A 106 13.94 4.72 1.03
CA ARG A 106 14.60 3.51 1.55
C ARG A 106 14.32 3.30 3.04
N ARG A 107 14.35 4.36 3.84
CA ARG A 107 13.96 4.30 5.26
C ARG A 107 12.53 3.82 5.43
N ILE A 108 11.58 4.41 4.69
CA ILE A 108 10.16 4.03 4.75
C ILE A 108 9.99 2.55 4.38
N ILE A 109 10.64 2.08 3.31
CA ILE A 109 10.59 0.66 2.91
C ILE A 109 11.15 -0.24 4.02
N ALA A 110 12.29 0.13 4.61
CA ALA A 110 12.92 -0.65 5.67
C ALA A 110 12.06 -0.74 6.94
N GLU A 111 11.38 0.35 7.32
CA GLU A 111 10.49 0.40 8.48
C GLU A 111 9.17 -0.37 8.28
N ASN A 112 8.80 -0.67 7.04
CA ASN A 112 7.53 -1.30 6.66
C ASN A 112 7.72 -2.65 5.96
N LYS A 113 8.85 -3.32 6.22
CA LYS A 113 9.09 -4.69 5.73
C LYS A 113 7.98 -5.63 6.19
N THR A 114 7.63 -6.56 5.30
CA THR A 114 6.64 -7.61 5.54
C THR A 114 7.31 -8.98 5.42
N PRO A 115 6.73 -10.02 6.04
CA PRO A 115 7.11 -11.40 5.76
C PRO A 115 7.00 -11.68 4.25
N SER A 116 7.97 -12.42 3.71
CA SER A 116 7.99 -12.92 2.33
C SER A 116 7.08 -14.12 2.14
#